data_AF-A0A158J8M4-F1
#
_entry.id   AF-A0A158J8M4-F1
#
_cell.length_a   1.000
_cell.length_b   1.000
_cell.length_c   1.000
_cell.angle_alpha   90.00
_cell.angle_beta   90.00
_cell.angle_gamma   90.00
#
_symmetry.space_group_name_H-M   'P 1'
#
loop_
_entity.id
_entity.type
_entity.pdbx_description
1 polymer ?
#
loop_
_entity_poly.entity_id
_entity_poly.type
_entity_poly.pdbx_seq_one_letter_code
_entity_poly.pdbx_strand_id
1 'polypeptide(L)'
;MDTSSVGKLSDPKVIATPHVGGLTLSASENQAMDTVRQVQALLDGVVPDHAVNAGHAARRTRLPSFSGALRPVLWGDEDIKL
;
A
#
# COMPACT_ATOMS: atom_id res chain seq x y z
N MET A 1 29.65 -11.43 -6.04
CA MET A 1 29.13 -10.37 -5.15
C MET A 1 30.16 -9.25 -5.16
N ASP A 2 29.78 -8.09 -5.70
CA ASP A 2 30.65 -6.92 -5.73
C ASP A 2 30.79 -6.34 -4.31
N THR A 3 31.99 -6.41 -3.76
CA THR A 3 32.30 -5.91 -2.41
C THR A 3 32.61 -4.41 -2.39
N SER A 4 32.60 -3.71 -3.53
CA SER A 4 32.83 -2.27 -3.62
C SER A 4 31.84 -1.46 -2.76
N SER A 5 30.64 -1.99 -2.56
CA SER A 5 29.58 -1.37 -1.75
C SER A 5 29.87 -1.42 -0.25
N VAL A 6 30.67 -2.38 0.22
CA VAL A 6 31.01 -2.53 1.65
C VAL A 6 31.96 -1.42 2.10
N GLY A 7 32.89 -0.99 1.23
CA GLY A 7 33.83 0.10 1.52
C GLY A 7 33.15 1.46 1.72
N LYS A 8 31.94 1.65 1.19
CA LYS A 8 31.16 2.90 1.33
C LYS A 8 30.56 3.06 2.73
N LEU A 9 30.31 1.96 3.44
CA LEU A 9 29.80 2.03 4.81
C LEU A 9 30.87 2.45 5.83
N SER A 10 32.15 2.26 5.50
CA SER A 10 33.29 2.70 6.32
C SER A 10 33.77 4.13 6.04
N ASP A 11 33.17 4.84 5.08
CA ASP A 11 33.54 6.22 4.75
C ASP A 11 33.02 7.18 5.83
N PRO A 12 33.87 8.01 6.48
CA PRO A 12 33.45 8.92 7.54
C PRO A 12 32.47 10.02 7.09
N LYS A 13 32.28 10.22 5.78
CA LYS A 13 31.31 11.17 5.21
C LYS A 13 29.94 10.54 4.94
N VAL A 14 29.76 9.25 5.23
CA VAL A 14 28.51 8.52 4.99
C VAL A 14 27.75 8.30 6.29
N ILE A 15 26.48 8.68 6.29
CA ILE A 15 25.52 8.28 7.33
C ILE A 15 24.56 7.28 6.71
N ALA A 16 24.58 6.04 7.19
CA ALA A 16 23.66 4.99 6.79
C ALA A 16 22.53 4.87 7.82
N THR A 17 21.28 4.83 7.36
CA THR A 17 20.11 4.57 8.21
C THR A 17 19.37 3.32 7.72
N PRO A 18 18.91 2.43 8.60
CA PRO A 18 18.34 1.14 8.20
C PRO A 18 16.87 1.28 7.76
N HIS A 19 16.60 2.01 6.68
CA HIS A 19 15.25 2.24 6.12
C HIS A 19 14.24 2.73 7.18
N VAL A 20 14.63 3.73 7.98
CA VAL A 20 13.80 4.20 9.11
C VAL A 20 12.93 5.42 8.79
N GLY A 21 12.96 5.91 7.56
CA GLY A 21 12.31 7.17 7.18
C GLY A 21 10.79 7.21 7.41
N GLY A 22 10.11 6.06 7.31
CA GLY A 22 8.67 5.91 7.54
C GLY A 22 8.29 5.21 8.85
N LEU A 23 9.25 4.94 9.75
CA LEU A 23 9.05 4.07 10.93
C LEU A 23 8.66 4.82 12.21
N THR A 24 8.10 6.03 12.11
CA THR A 24 7.41 6.62 13.26
C THR A 24 6.09 5.87 13.49
N LEU A 25 5.57 5.90 14.73
CA LEU A 25 4.31 5.23 15.07
C LEU A 25 3.18 5.73 14.16
N SER A 26 2.98 7.05 14.10
CA SER A 26 1.92 7.66 13.30
C SER A 26 2.06 7.38 11.80
N ALA A 27 3.28 7.35 11.25
CA ALA A 27 3.49 7.03 9.85
C ALA A 27 3.18 5.56 9.55
N SER A 28 3.55 4.66 10.46
CA SER A 28 3.31 3.21 10.32
C SER A 28 1.82 2.88 10.40
N GLU A 29 1.11 3.45 11.39
CA GLU A 29 -0.34 3.29 11.55
C GLU A 29 -1.10 3.86 10.35
N ASN A 30 -0.72 5.06 9.89
CA ASN A 30 -1.38 5.67 8.74
C ASN A 30 -1.17 4.86 7.46
N GLN A 31 0.04 4.38 7.18
CA GLN A 31 0.33 3.55 6.00
C GLN A 31 -0.41 2.20 6.04
N ALA A 32 -0.49 1.59 7.22
CA ALA A 32 -1.25 0.35 7.41
C ALA A 32 -2.73 0.57 7.10
N MET A 33 -3.34 1.61 7.68
CA MET A 33 -4.76 1.91 7.47
C MET A 33 -5.06 2.43 6.07
N ASP A 34 -4.14 3.17 5.44
CA ASP A 34 -4.29 3.59 4.04
C ASP A 34 -4.34 2.37 3.10
N THR A 35 -3.49 1.37 3.34
CA THR A 35 -3.53 0.10 2.59
C THR A 35 -4.88 -0.60 2.75
N VAL A 36 -5.43 -0.67 3.97
CA VAL A 36 -6.76 -1.25 4.21
C VAL A 36 -7.84 -0.50 3.43
N ARG A 37 -7.83 0.84 3.42
CA ARG A 37 -8.79 1.65 2.66
C ARG A 37 -8.67 1.44 1.15
N GLN A 38 -7.45 1.31 0.63
CA GLN A 38 -7.24 1.03 -0.79
C GLN A 38 -7.77 -0.37 -1.18
N VAL A 39 -7.57 -1.38 -0.32
CA VAL A 39 -8.16 -2.72 -0.53
C VAL A 39 -9.68 -2.66 -0.50
N GLN A 40 -10.26 -1.94 0.47
CA GLN A 40 -11.70 -1.73 0.55
C GLN A 40 -12.25 -1.09 -0.74
N ALA A 41 -11.62 -0.02 -1.23
CA ALA A 41 -12.02 0.62 -2.49
C ALA A 41 -11.99 -0.36 -3.68
N LEU A 42 -10.95 -1.21 -3.78
CA LEU A 42 -10.90 -2.23 -4.83
C LEU A 42 -12.04 -3.25 -4.74
N LEU A 43 -12.40 -3.66 -3.52
CA LEU A 43 -13.53 -4.57 -3.27
C LEU A 43 -14.89 -3.90 -3.55
N ASP A 44 -14.98 -2.58 -3.41
CA ASP A 44 -16.18 -1.81 -3.75
C ASP A 44 -16.28 -1.45 -5.24
N GLY A 45 -15.28 -1.81 -6.05
CA GLY A 45 -15.25 -1.46 -7.47
C GLY A 45 -14.90 0.01 -7.71
N VAL A 46 -14.29 0.67 -6.72
CA VAL A 46 -13.85 2.06 -6.76
C VAL A 46 -12.33 2.09 -7.00
N VAL A 47 -11.86 3.02 -7.83
CA VAL A 47 -10.42 3.23 -8.01
C VAL A 47 -9.86 3.79 -6.70
N PRO A 48 -8.83 3.17 -6.08
CA PRO A 48 -8.28 3.65 -4.83
C PRO A 48 -7.75 5.08 -4.93
N ASP A 49 -7.87 5.82 -3.83
CA ASP A 49 -7.19 7.10 -3.68
C ASP A 49 -5.67 6.91 -3.86
N HIS A 50 -5.03 7.91 -4.46
CA HIS A 50 -3.59 7.90 -4.77
C HIS A 50 -3.12 6.80 -5.73
N ALA A 51 -4.02 6.15 -6.49
CA ALA A 51 -3.63 5.18 -7.51
C ALA A 51 -2.68 5.78 -8.55
N VAL A 52 -1.40 5.39 -8.49
CA VAL A 52 -0.34 5.95 -9.36
C VAL A 52 -0.40 5.46 -10.80
N ASN A 53 -1.15 4.39 -11.08
CA ASN A 53 -1.18 3.72 -12.39
C ASN A 53 -2.59 3.35 -12.85
N ALA A 54 -3.63 4.08 -12.43
CA ALA A 54 -5.03 3.77 -12.72
C ALA A 54 -5.32 3.56 -14.22
N GLY A 55 -4.72 4.39 -15.10
CA GLY A 55 -4.88 4.26 -16.56
C GLY A 55 -4.27 2.99 -17.17
N HIS A 56 -3.34 2.34 -16.46
CA HIS A 56 -2.64 1.12 -16.91
C HIS A 56 -3.11 -0.14 -16.18
N ALA A 57 -4.19 -0.07 -15.39
CA ALA A 57 -4.73 -1.18 -14.61
C ALA A 57 -5.46 -2.23 -15.46
N ALA A 58 -4.76 -2.84 -16.43
CA ALA A 58 -5.32 -3.81 -17.39
C ALA A 58 -5.92 -5.07 -16.74
N ARG A 59 -5.53 -5.37 -15.49
CA ARG A 59 -6.06 -6.51 -14.72
C ARG A 59 -7.29 -6.18 -13.86
N ARG A 60 -7.80 -4.95 -13.84
CA ARG A 60 -8.92 -4.57 -12.96
C ARG A 60 -10.17 -5.43 -13.17
N THR A 61 -10.42 -5.85 -14.41
CA THR A 61 -11.58 -6.71 -14.76
C THR A 61 -11.48 -8.13 -14.18
N ARG A 62 -10.33 -8.53 -13.64
CA ARG A 62 -10.19 -9.79 -12.88
C ARG A 62 -10.75 -9.68 -11.47
N LEU A 63 -10.91 -8.45 -10.95
CA LEU A 63 -11.58 -8.21 -9.69
C LEU A 63 -13.10 -8.25 -9.93
N PRO A 64 -13.85 -9.09 -9.20
CA PRO A 64 -15.27 -9.27 -9.49
C PRO A 64 -16.09 -7.97 -9.37
N SER A 65 -15.70 -7.06 -8.48
CA SER A 65 -16.31 -5.75 -8.26
C SER A 65 -16.21 -4.81 -9.47
N PHE A 66 -15.19 -5.00 -10.32
CA PHE A 66 -15.05 -4.27 -11.59
C PHE A 66 -15.55 -5.06 -12.80
N SER A 67 -15.80 -6.37 -12.64
CA SER A 67 -16.36 -7.23 -13.68
C SER A 67 -17.90 -7.22 -13.71
N GLY A 68 -18.55 -6.58 -12.73
CA GLY A 68 -20.01 -6.67 -12.54
C GLY A 68 -20.49 -8.03 -12.04
N ALA A 69 -19.58 -8.89 -11.55
CA ALA A 69 -19.87 -10.28 -11.19
C ALA A 69 -20.26 -10.46 -9.70
N LEU A 70 -20.02 -9.46 -8.84
CA LEU A 70 -20.47 -9.46 -7.44
C LEU A 70 -21.48 -8.33 -7.19
N ARG A 71 -22.53 -8.64 -6.43
CA ARG A 71 -23.41 -7.67 -5.75
C ARG A 71 -22.73 -7.20 -4.46
N PRO A 72 -23.08 -6.03 -3.89
CA PRO A 72 -22.39 -5.49 -2.72
C PRO A 72 -22.49 -6.46 -1.54
N VAL A 73 -21.38 -6.71 -0.86
CA VAL A 73 -21.42 -7.22 0.52
C VAL A 73 -22.01 -6.09 1.36
N LEU A 74 -23.19 -6.34 1.93
CA LEU A 74 -23.77 -5.44 2.92
C LEU A 74 -22.97 -5.60 4.22
N TRP A 75 -21.90 -4.82 4.35
CA TRP A 75 -21.25 -4.63 5.65
C TRP A 75 -22.26 -3.91 6.54
N GLY A 76 -22.70 -4.55 7.63
CA GLY A 76 -23.49 -3.87 8.64
C GLY A 76 -22.60 -2.88 9.40
N ASP A 77 -23.18 -1.80 9.92
CA ASP A 77 -22.49 -0.73 10.66
C ASP A 77 -21.76 -1.18 11.95
N GLU A 78 -21.79 -2.48 12.27
CA GLU A 78 -21.38 -3.05 13.56
C GLU A 78 -19.98 -3.69 13.55
N ASP A 79 -19.38 -3.96 12.38
CA ASP A 79 -18.25 -4.92 12.25
C ASP A 79 -16.84 -4.31 12.25
N ILE A 80 -16.70 -2.98 12.37
CA ILE A 80 -15.37 -2.34 12.52
C ILE A 80 -15.47 -1.28 13.63
N LYS A 81 -15.25 -1.70 14.87
CA LYS A 81 -14.72 -0.81 15.91
C LYS A 81 -13.20 -0.95 15.91
N LEU A 82 -12.53 0.12 15.46
CA LEU A 82 -11.12 0.37 15.78
C LEU A 82 -10.98 0.67 17.29
#